data_AF-A0A258RW88-F1
#
_entry.id   AF-A0A258RW88-F1
#
_cell.length_a   1.000
_cell.length_b   1.000
_cell.length_c   1.000
_cell.angle_alpha   90.00
_cell.angle_beta   90.00
_cell.angle_gamma   90.00
#
_symmetry.space_group_name_H-M   'P 1'
#
loop_
_entity.id
_entity.type
_entity.pdbx_description
1 polymer ?
#
loop_
_entity_poly.entity_id
_entity_poly.type
_entity_poly.pdbx_seq_one_letter_code
_entity_poly.pdbx_strand_id
1 'polypeptide(L)'
;MIGRLASLVLALLIAATVSPLPALAQEKSAVKPGFAIPPDSAARIIVFRPSIVVGEQSTGGLFEPNADWTEQARLLIGAALRSAQTSIGNHLTDYGDPIGEDAVRVAAYQALFTTVAEAVIEFQFFPGNRLPTKKRDKGFDWTLGPEIRQLARAAEADYALFINTEDQFGSGGRKAAQVVGALVGIGIRSGVHKGYAGLVDLRTGDLVWLNADVQMGGDVRTPDGAAKRVAQLLEDFPSQPAPIAAAAKAP
;
A
#
# COMPACT_ATOMS: atom_id res chain seq x y z
N MET A 1 64.64 -25.30 22.76
CA MET A 1 64.06 -23.97 22.47
C MET A 1 63.91 -23.88 20.95
N ILE A 2 62.83 -24.43 20.39
CA ILE A 2 61.56 -23.76 20.07
C ILE A 2 61.77 -22.62 19.05
N GLY A 3 61.35 -22.85 17.81
CA GLY A 3 61.32 -21.86 16.74
C GLY A 3 61.03 -22.50 15.39
N ARG A 4 59.79 -22.91 15.19
CA ARG A 4 59.33 -23.73 14.06
C ARG A 4 59.45 -23.02 12.71
N LEU A 5 60.12 -23.69 11.77
CA LEU A 5 59.84 -23.61 10.34
C LEU A 5 58.40 -24.04 10.06
N ALA A 6 57.71 -23.31 9.19
CA ALA A 6 56.91 -23.81 8.06
C ALA A 6 55.90 -22.73 7.64
N SER A 7 56.32 -21.93 6.67
CA SER A 7 55.39 -21.28 5.74
C SER A 7 54.82 -22.34 4.79
N LEU A 8 53.61 -22.09 4.30
CA LEU A 8 52.78 -22.85 3.34
C LEU A 8 51.75 -23.84 3.92
N VAL A 9 50.54 -23.66 3.37
CA VAL A 9 49.35 -24.54 3.34
C VAL A 9 48.41 -24.43 4.55
N LEU A 10 47.46 -23.49 4.49
CA LEU A 10 46.07 -23.78 4.12
C LEU A 10 45.18 -22.57 4.47
N ALA A 11 45.14 -21.59 3.57
CA ALA A 11 44.07 -20.61 3.53
C ALA A 11 42.80 -21.32 3.02
N LEU A 12 42.04 -21.92 3.93
CA LEU A 12 40.67 -22.34 3.63
C LEU A 12 39.77 -21.11 3.84
N LEU A 13 39.70 -20.28 2.80
CA LEU A 13 38.59 -19.36 2.59
C LEU A 13 37.30 -20.18 2.63
N ILE A 14 36.57 -20.12 3.75
CA ILE A 14 35.13 -20.32 3.71
C ILE A 14 34.54 -19.03 3.14
N ALA A 15 34.65 -18.89 1.82
CA ALA A 15 33.75 -18.05 1.06
C ALA A 15 32.38 -18.72 1.15
N ALA A 16 31.66 -18.48 2.25
CA ALA A 16 30.24 -18.72 2.30
C ALA A 16 29.62 -17.77 1.26
N THR A 17 29.49 -18.26 0.04
CA THR A 17 28.62 -17.70 -0.97
C THR A 17 27.20 -17.77 -0.40
N VAL A 18 26.83 -16.74 0.36
CA VAL A 18 25.44 -16.43 0.63
C VAL A 18 24.89 -16.01 -0.73
N SER A 19 24.50 -16.99 -1.54
CA SER A 19 23.62 -16.77 -2.67
C SER A 19 22.40 -16.08 -2.08
N PRO A 20 22.08 -14.82 -2.45
CA PRO A 20 20.84 -14.22 -2.03
C PRO A 20 19.75 -15.16 -2.55
N LEU A 21 19.04 -15.82 -1.63
CA LEU A 21 17.78 -16.45 -1.98
C LEU A 21 16.99 -15.37 -2.71
N PRO A 22 16.43 -15.64 -3.91
CA PRO A 22 15.54 -14.68 -4.53
C PRO A 22 14.48 -14.39 -3.48
N ALA A 23 14.44 -13.14 -3.00
CA ALA A 23 13.34 -12.69 -2.18
C ALA A 23 12.11 -12.97 -3.03
N LEU A 24 11.29 -13.94 -2.62
CA LEU A 24 9.98 -14.14 -3.22
C LEU A 24 9.29 -12.79 -3.06
N ALA A 25 9.23 -12.03 -4.15
CA ALA A 25 8.57 -10.74 -4.14
C ALA A 25 7.13 -11.02 -3.70
N GLN A 26 6.79 -10.59 -2.49
CA GLN A 26 5.46 -10.75 -1.96
C GLN A 26 4.53 -10.03 -2.94
N GLU A 27 3.55 -10.77 -3.47
CA GLU A 27 2.55 -10.16 -4.33
C GLU A 27 1.84 -9.09 -3.50
N LYS A 28 1.80 -7.87 -4.01
CA LYS A 28 1.16 -6.74 -3.35
C LYS A 28 0.19 -6.00 -4.26
N SER A 29 0.22 -6.25 -5.57
CA SER A 29 -0.62 -5.58 -6.55
C SER A 29 -1.29 -6.57 -7.48
N ALA A 30 -2.53 -6.26 -7.88
CA ALA A 30 -3.28 -6.98 -8.90
C ALA A 30 -4.21 -6.06 -9.68
N VAL A 31 -4.39 -6.39 -10.96
CA VAL A 31 -5.35 -5.78 -11.87
C VAL A 31 -6.31 -6.87 -12.34
N LYS A 32 -7.61 -6.54 -12.44
CA LYS A 32 -8.62 -7.45 -13.00
C LYS A 32 -8.26 -7.80 -14.46
N PRO A 33 -8.22 -9.08 -14.87
CA PRO A 33 -7.86 -9.44 -16.22
C PRO A 33 -8.72 -8.72 -17.27
N GLY A 34 -8.07 -8.11 -18.27
CA GLY A 34 -8.73 -7.34 -19.32
C GLY A 34 -9.18 -5.94 -18.91
N PHE A 35 -8.95 -5.52 -17.66
CA PHE A 35 -9.21 -4.15 -17.23
C PHE A 35 -8.10 -3.21 -17.71
N ALA A 36 -8.51 -2.11 -18.32
CA ALA A 36 -7.70 -0.93 -18.57
C ALA A 36 -8.61 0.29 -18.40
N ILE A 37 -8.07 1.38 -17.86
CA ILE A 37 -8.80 2.64 -17.82
C ILE A 37 -8.98 3.12 -19.27
N PRO A 38 -10.21 3.50 -19.70
CA PRO A 38 -10.45 3.99 -21.05
C PRO A 38 -9.46 5.10 -21.45
N PRO A 39 -8.92 5.07 -22.69
CA PRO A 39 -8.11 6.15 -23.22
C PRO A 39 -8.89 7.47 -23.28
N ASP A 40 -8.17 8.59 -23.18
CA ASP A 40 -8.66 9.97 -23.34
C ASP A 40 -9.33 10.66 -22.13
N SER A 41 -8.93 10.31 -20.90
CA SER A 41 -9.34 11.01 -19.65
C SER A 41 -10.86 11.06 -19.39
N ALA A 42 -11.66 10.27 -20.12
CA ALA A 42 -13.11 10.18 -19.91
C ALA A 42 -13.50 9.50 -18.59
N ALA A 43 -12.59 8.70 -18.00
CA ALA A 43 -12.84 8.02 -16.75
C ALA A 43 -12.77 9.01 -15.57
N ARG A 44 -13.91 9.23 -14.93
CA ARG A 44 -14.02 10.06 -13.73
C ARG A 44 -13.76 9.19 -12.51
N ILE A 45 -12.68 9.51 -11.80
CA ILE A 45 -12.28 8.77 -10.60
C ILE A 45 -12.54 9.66 -9.40
N ILE A 46 -13.45 9.22 -8.53
CA ILE A 46 -13.65 9.88 -7.24
C ILE A 46 -12.62 9.35 -6.25
N VAL A 47 -12.00 10.24 -5.47
CA VAL A 47 -11.22 9.84 -4.30
C VAL A 47 -12.01 10.27 -3.08
N PHE A 48 -12.39 9.29 -2.25
CA PHE A 48 -12.92 9.59 -0.93
C PHE A 48 -11.77 9.92 0.02
N ARG A 49 -12.04 10.74 1.04
CA ARG A 49 -11.08 11.00 2.13
C ARG A 49 -10.44 9.68 2.59
N PRO A 50 -9.12 9.50 2.49
CA PRO A 50 -8.48 8.27 2.92
C PRO A 50 -8.74 7.94 4.39
N SER A 51 -8.90 6.66 4.71
CA SER A 51 -8.92 6.20 6.09
C SER A 51 -7.48 6.13 6.61
N ILE A 52 -7.12 7.05 7.50
CA ILE A 52 -5.76 7.20 8.04
C ILE A 52 -5.84 7.10 9.56
N VAL A 53 -5.02 6.20 10.11
CA VAL A 53 -4.84 6.02 11.56
C VAL A 53 -3.35 5.94 11.86
N VAL A 54 -2.88 6.78 12.78
CA VAL A 54 -1.48 6.82 13.18
C VAL A 54 -1.38 6.75 14.70
N GLY A 55 -0.40 6.03 15.21
CA GLY A 55 -0.15 5.94 16.62
C GLY A 55 1.18 5.29 16.96
N GLU A 56 1.30 4.92 18.22
CA GLU A 56 2.47 4.28 18.79
C GLU A 56 2.21 2.79 19.01
N GLN A 57 3.25 1.97 18.86
CA GLN A 57 3.22 0.58 19.30
C GLN A 57 4.01 0.44 20.59
N SER A 58 3.31 0.12 21.67
CA SER A 58 3.91 -0.02 22.99
C SER A 58 4.92 -1.18 23.04
N THR A 59 5.72 -1.24 24.10
CA THR A 59 6.65 -2.37 24.35
C THR A 59 5.91 -3.71 24.35
N GLY A 60 4.67 -3.73 24.87
CA GLY A 60 3.80 -4.93 24.89
C GLY A 60 3.15 -5.25 23.54
N GLY A 61 3.39 -4.44 22.50
CA GLY A 61 2.80 -4.63 21.18
C GLY A 61 1.39 -4.07 21.03
N LEU A 62 0.87 -3.35 22.04
CA LEU A 62 -0.44 -2.70 21.97
C LEU A 62 -0.36 -1.47 21.06
N PHE A 63 -1.39 -1.27 20.24
CA PHE A 63 -1.55 -0.06 19.46
C PHE A 63 -2.18 1.05 20.30
N GLU A 64 -1.52 2.21 20.34
CA GLU A 64 -1.92 3.40 21.08
C GLU A 64 -2.17 4.54 20.07
N PRO A 65 -3.43 4.83 19.69
CA PRO A 65 -3.76 5.85 18.71
C PRO A 65 -3.28 7.24 19.13
N ASN A 66 -2.77 8.03 18.19
CA ASN A 66 -2.36 9.41 18.41
C ASN A 66 -3.14 10.35 17.46
N ALA A 67 -3.98 11.21 18.04
CA ALA A 67 -4.84 12.10 17.28
C ALA A 67 -4.04 13.14 16.47
N ASP A 68 -3.05 13.78 17.09
CA ASP A 68 -2.23 14.82 16.44
C ASP A 68 -1.45 14.24 15.25
N TRP A 69 -0.86 13.05 15.42
CA TRP A 69 -0.15 12.36 14.33
C TRP A 69 -1.12 11.93 13.23
N THR A 70 -2.32 11.51 13.59
CA THR A 70 -3.37 11.14 12.62
C THR A 70 -3.80 12.35 11.80
N GLU A 71 -4.06 13.49 12.44
CA GLU A 71 -4.41 14.74 11.76
C GLU A 71 -3.27 15.26 10.88
N GLN A 72 -2.03 15.23 11.38
CA GLN A 72 -0.86 15.61 10.60
C GLN A 72 -0.69 14.73 9.36
N ALA A 73 -0.83 13.41 9.50
CA ALA A 73 -0.75 12.48 8.38
C ALA A 73 -1.88 12.69 7.37
N ARG A 74 -3.11 12.99 7.82
CA ARG A 74 -4.24 13.33 6.93
C ARG A 74 -3.93 14.54 6.06
N LEU A 75 -3.38 15.61 6.64
CA LEU A 75 -3.00 16.82 5.90
C LEU A 75 -1.91 16.53 4.87
N LEU A 76 -0.85 15.82 5.27
CA LEU A 76 0.31 15.56 4.42
C LEU A 76 0.01 14.54 3.30
N ILE A 77 -0.70 13.45 3.62
CA ILE A 77 -1.14 12.47 2.62
C ILE A 77 -2.14 13.12 1.66
N GLY A 78 -3.07 13.94 2.16
CA GLY A 78 -4.00 14.69 1.29
C GLY A 78 -3.27 15.62 0.31
N ALA A 79 -2.23 16.33 0.77
CA ALA A 79 -1.41 17.19 -0.09
C ALA A 79 -0.60 16.38 -1.12
N ALA A 80 -0.02 15.25 -0.70
CA ALA A 80 0.71 14.34 -1.58
C ALA A 80 -0.20 13.70 -2.64
N LEU A 81 -1.43 13.30 -2.27
CA LEU A 81 -2.43 12.80 -3.20
C LEU A 81 -2.79 13.85 -4.26
N ARG A 82 -3.11 15.08 -3.85
CA ARG A 82 -3.38 16.19 -4.79
C ARG A 82 -2.22 16.44 -5.74
N SER A 83 -0.98 16.30 -5.27
CA SER A 83 0.21 16.42 -6.13
C SER A 83 0.29 15.26 -7.14
N ALA A 84 0.04 14.03 -6.69
CA ALA A 84 0.05 12.83 -7.54
C ALA A 84 -1.10 12.80 -8.56
N GLN A 85 -2.21 13.51 -8.33
CA GLN A 85 -3.32 13.64 -9.29
C GLN A 85 -2.84 14.13 -10.66
N THR A 86 -1.91 15.09 -10.69
CA THR A 86 -1.35 15.62 -11.94
C THR A 86 -0.60 14.58 -12.77
N SER A 87 -0.01 13.57 -12.12
CA SER A 87 0.72 12.49 -12.80
C SER A 87 -0.16 11.33 -13.30
N ILE A 88 -1.35 11.15 -12.75
CA ILE A 88 -2.21 9.99 -13.06
C ILE A 88 -3.09 10.25 -14.30
N GLY A 89 -3.19 11.50 -14.77
CA GLY A 89 -3.86 11.84 -16.03
C GLY A 89 -5.39 11.71 -16.03
N ASN A 90 -5.99 11.41 -14.87
CA ASN A 90 -7.43 11.26 -14.68
C ASN A 90 -8.01 12.41 -13.88
N HIS A 91 -9.29 12.72 -14.10
CA HIS A 91 -10.02 13.69 -13.28
C HIS A 91 -10.30 13.09 -11.90
N LEU A 92 -9.36 13.27 -10.98
CA LEU A 92 -9.57 12.95 -9.57
C LEU A 92 -10.40 14.08 -8.95
N THR A 93 -11.68 13.81 -8.73
CA THR A 93 -12.53 14.72 -7.97
C THR A 93 -12.44 14.32 -6.51
N ASP A 94 -11.98 15.25 -5.66
CA ASP A 94 -12.06 15.08 -4.21
C ASP A 94 -13.55 15.12 -3.84
N TYR A 95 -14.07 14.04 -3.27
CA TYR A 95 -15.41 14.10 -2.71
C TYR A 95 -15.31 14.88 -1.42
N GLY A 96 -15.86 16.10 -1.44
CA GLY A 96 -16.02 16.90 -0.23
C GLY A 96 -16.69 16.07 0.88
N ASP A 97 -16.39 16.39 2.13
CA ASP A 97 -16.84 15.62 3.28
C ASP A 97 -18.34 15.36 3.24
N PRO A 98 -18.77 14.11 2.99
CA PRO A 98 -20.19 13.81 2.99
C PRO A 98 -20.79 14.10 4.35
N ILE A 99 -22.06 14.49 4.36
CA ILE A 99 -22.82 14.81 5.57
C ILE A 99 -24.02 13.85 5.66
N GLY A 100 -24.44 13.52 6.87
CA GLY A 100 -25.64 12.72 7.10
C GLY A 100 -25.49 11.28 6.62
N GLU A 101 -26.52 10.75 5.95
CA GLU A 101 -26.57 9.35 5.51
C GLU A 101 -25.49 8.99 4.50
N ASP A 102 -25.09 9.93 3.64
CA ASP A 102 -24.00 9.69 2.69
C ASP A 102 -22.66 9.53 3.39
N ALA A 103 -22.45 10.21 4.52
CA ALA A 103 -21.24 10.07 5.33
C ALA A 103 -21.14 8.66 5.93
N VAL A 104 -22.26 8.17 6.46
CA VAL A 104 -22.39 6.82 6.99
C VAL A 104 -22.14 5.79 5.89
N ARG A 105 -22.69 6.01 4.69
CA ARG A 105 -22.51 5.10 3.55
C ARG A 105 -21.07 5.06 3.08
N VAL A 106 -20.40 6.20 2.93
CA VAL A 106 -18.99 6.27 2.55
C VAL A 106 -18.12 5.57 3.59
N ALA A 107 -18.33 5.82 4.88
CA ALA A 107 -17.60 5.15 5.96
C ALA A 107 -17.81 3.61 5.93
N ALA A 108 -19.03 3.15 5.68
CA ALA A 108 -19.32 1.72 5.55
C ALA A 108 -18.57 1.09 4.37
N TYR A 109 -18.53 1.74 3.21
CA TYR A 109 -17.76 1.26 2.06
C TYR A 109 -16.25 1.34 2.25
N GLN A 110 -15.73 2.30 3.01
CA GLN A 110 -14.31 2.36 3.39
C GLN A 110 -13.92 1.19 4.31
N ALA A 111 -14.77 0.86 5.28
CA ALA A 111 -14.58 -0.31 6.12
C ALA A 111 -14.66 -1.60 5.31
N LEU A 112 -15.66 -1.74 4.44
CA LEU A 112 -15.81 -2.89 3.55
C LEU A 112 -14.61 -3.03 2.60
N PHE A 113 -14.15 -1.94 2.00
CA PHE A 113 -12.93 -1.93 1.19
C PHE A 113 -11.74 -2.48 1.97
N THR A 114 -11.54 -2.01 3.19
CA THR A 114 -10.42 -2.45 4.05
C THR A 114 -10.50 -3.96 4.30
N THR A 115 -11.68 -4.48 4.64
CA THR A 115 -11.90 -5.92 4.83
C THR A 115 -11.66 -6.73 3.55
N VAL A 116 -12.12 -6.24 2.39
CA VAL A 116 -11.88 -6.91 1.10
C VAL A 116 -10.39 -6.90 0.76
N ALA A 117 -9.69 -5.79 0.99
CA ALA A 117 -8.24 -5.70 0.77
C ALA A 117 -7.47 -6.69 1.65
N GLU A 118 -7.80 -6.77 2.94
CA GLU A 118 -7.21 -7.74 3.87
C GLU A 118 -7.49 -9.20 3.43
N ALA A 119 -8.70 -9.49 2.95
CA ALA A 119 -9.05 -10.79 2.39
C ALA A 119 -8.25 -11.11 1.11
N VAL A 120 -8.01 -10.13 0.23
CA VAL A 120 -7.15 -10.31 -0.95
C VAL A 120 -5.71 -10.62 -0.53
N ILE A 121 -5.19 -9.90 0.46
CA ILE A 121 -3.82 -10.12 0.98
C ILE A 121 -3.70 -11.56 1.49
N GLU A 122 -4.63 -12.00 2.33
CA GLU A 122 -4.60 -13.31 2.94
C GLU A 122 -4.86 -14.44 1.91
N PHE A 123 -5.92 -14.32 1.11
CA PHE A 123 -6.43 -15.43 0.30
C PHE A 123 -6.02 -15.40 -1.17
N GLN A 124 -5.30 -14.37 -1.62
CA GLN A 124 -4.79 -14.30 -2.99
C GLN A 124 -3.30 -13.96 -3.04
N PHE A 125 -2.83 -12.94 -2.32
CA PHE A 125 -1.43 -12.53 -2.39
C PHE A 125 -0.50 -13.42 -1.58
N PHE A 126 -0.95 -13.94 -0.45
CA PHE A 126 -0.17 -14.88 0.34
C PHE A 126 -0.28 -16.31 -0.21
N PRO A 127 0.76 -16.87 -0.86
CA PRO A 127 0.64 -18.15 -1.57
C PRO A 127 0.23 -19.33 -0.68
N GLY A 128 0.57 -19.27 0.62
CA GLY A 128 0.26 -20.32 1.59
C GLY A 128 -1.23 -20.45 1.94
N ASN A 129 -2.02 -19.38 1.80
CA ASN A 129 -3.43 -19.36 2.19
C ASN A 129 -4.39 -19.23 1.00
N ARG A 130 -3.88 -19.34 -0.25
CA ARG A 130 -4.71 -19.12 -1.44
C ARG A 130 -5.93 -20.03 -1.50
N LEU A 131 -7.12 -19.44 -1.58
CA LEU A 131 -8.35 -20.22 -1.77
C LEU A 131 -8.35 -20.86 -3.17
N PRO A 132 -8.83 -22.11 -3.33
CA PRO A 132 -8.84 -22.80 -4.62
C PRO A 132 -9.51 -22.01 -5.76
N THR A 133 -10.54 -21.23 -5.43
CA THR A 133 -11.31 -20.39 -6.37
C THR A 133 -10.74 -18.99 -6.58
N LYS A 134 -9.77 -18.55 -5.76
CA LYS A 134 -9.11 -17.22 -5.83
C LYS A 134 -7.63 -17.33 -6.18
N LYS A 135 -7.19 -18.49 -6.67
CA LYS A 135 -5.85 -18.66 -7.21
C LYS A 135 -5.63 -17.73 -8.41
N ARG A 136 -4.38 -17.30 -8.59
CA ARG A 136 -4.01 -16.30 -9.61
C ARG A 136 -4.39 -16.70 -11.05
N ASP A 137 -4.31 -17.99 -11.38
CA ASP A 137 -4.73 -18.53 -12.68
C ASP A 137 -6.25 -18.47 -12.91
N LYS A 138 -7.04 -18.21 -11.86
CA LYS A 138 -8.49 -18.01 -11.90
C LYS A 138 -8.88 -16.53 -12.00
N GLY A 139 -7.90 -15.62 -12.04
CA GLY A 139 -8.11 -14.19 -12.18
C GLY A 139 -8.19 -13.43 -10.86
N PHE A 140 -8.48 -12.13 -10.97
CA PHE A 140 -8.70 -11.22 -9.84
C PHE A 140 -10.18 -10.84 -9.82
N ASP A 141 -10.92 -11.52 -8.95
CA ASP A 141 -12.38 -11.45 -8.86
C ASP A 141 -12.77 -11.10 -7.43
N TRP A 142 -12.86 -9.81 -7.13
CA TRP A 142 -13.29 -9.30 -5.82
C TRP A 142 -14.25 -8.14 -6.05
N THR A 143 -15.17 -7.93 -5.12
CA THR A 143 -16.22 -6.92 -5.27
C THR A 143 -16.62 -6.37 -3.91
N LEU A 144 -16.96 -5.09 -3.88
CA LEU A 144 -17.64 -4.42 -2.77
C LEU A 144 -19.18 -4.53 -2.91
N GLY A 145 -19.64 -5.19 -3.97
CA GLY A 145 -21.04 -5.42 -4.26
C GLY A 145 -21.70 -4.31 -5.08
N PRO A 146 -22.79 -4.65 -5.78
CA PRO A 146 -23.46 -3.76 -6.74
C PRO A 146 -24.07 -2.50 -6.14
N GLU A 147 -24.29 -2.47 -4.83
CA GLU A 147 -24.92 -1.35 -4.13
C GLU A 147 -24.02 -0.11 -4.05
N ILE A 148 -22.71 -0.24 -4.35
CA ILE A 148 -21.80 0.90 -4.38
C ILE A 148 -22.20 1.94 -5.44
N ARG A 149 -22.99 1.53 -6.44
CA ARG A 149 -23.64 2.41 -7.42
C ARG A 149 -24.40 3.57 -6.80
N GLN A 150 -24.87 3.43 -5.56
CA GLN A 150 -25.52 4.50 -4.82
C GLN A 150 -24.56 5.66 -4.51
N LEU A 151 -23.27 5.39 -4.33
CA LEU A 151 -22.23 6.43 -4.21
C LEU A 151 -21.96 7.12 -5.56
N ALA A 152 -22.06 6.38 -6.67
CA ALA A 152 -21.80 6.88 -8.02
C ALA A 152 -22.76 8.00 -8.45
N ARG A 153 -24.03 7.89 -8.05
CA ARG A 153 -25.09 8.84 -8.43
C ARG A 153 -24.88 10.23 -7.84
N ALA A 154 -24.25 10.32 -6.67
CA ALA A 154 -23.91 11.59 -6.03
C ALA A 154 -22.61 12.19 -6.57
N ALA A 155 -21.72 11.34 -7.08
CA ALA A 155 -20.36 11.69 -7.44
C ALA A 155 -20.13 12.00 -8.91
N GLU A 156 -21.08 11.62 -9.78
CA GLU A 156 -20.88 11.62 -11.24
C GLU A 156 -19.53 10.97 -11.62
N ALA A 157 -19.22 9.82 -11.02
CA ALA A 157 -17.95 9.13 -11.19
C ALA A 157 -18.14 7.70 -11.70
N ASP A 158 -17.16 7.22 -12.47
CA ASP A 158 -17.17 5.87 -13.05
C ASP A 158 -16.42 4.88 -12.16
N TYR A 159 -15.40 5.36 -11.44
CA TYR A 159 -14.62 4.58 -10.50
C TYR A 159 -14.41 5.31 -9.18
N ALA A 160 -14.28 4.57 -8.09
CA ALA A 160 -13.85 5.08 -6.79
C ALA A 160 -12.49 4.54 -6.40
N LEU A 161 -11.58 5.44 -6.02
CA LEU A 161 -10.31 5.11 -5.41
C LEU A 161 -10.45 5.16 -3.89
N PHE A 162 -10.33 4.00 -3.25
CA PHE A 162 -10.27 3.88 -1.81
C PHE A 162 -8.83 3.77 -1.35
N ILE A 163 -8.49 4.47 -0.26
CA ILE A 163 -7.17 4.44 0.35
C ILE A 163 -7.33 4.23 1.86
N ASN A 164 -6.58 3.27 2.39
CA ASN A 164 -6.45 3.00 3.81
C ASN A 164 -4.95 2.99 4.18
N THR A 165 -4.57 3.64 5.28
CA THR A 165 -3.20 3.56 5.81
C THR A 165 -3.22 3.47 7.33
N GLU A 166 -2.40 2.57 7.87
CA GLU A 166 -2.19 2.45 9.31
C GLU A 166 -0.69 2.43 9.64
N ASP A 167 -0.28 3.35 10.50
CA ASP A 167 1.10 3.46 11.00
C ASP A 167 1.12 3.34 12.52
N GLN A 168 1.90 2.38 13.01
CA GLN A 168 2.20 2.18 14.42
C GLN A 168 3.71 2.31 14.63
N PHE A 169 4.16 3.47 15.08
CA PHE A 169 5.57 3.72 15.34
C PHE A 169 5.99 3.08 16.67
N GLY A 170 7.07 2.31 16.68
CA GLY A 170 7.55 1.71 17.93
C GLY A 170 7.90 2.75 18.99
N SER A 171 7.38 2.51 20.18
CA SER A 171 7.69 3.31 21.37
C SER A 171 9.17 3.32 21.70
N GLY A 172 9.58 4.29 22.54
CA GLY A 172 10.92 4.32 23.11
C GLY A 172 11.28 2.99 23.80
N GLY A 173 10.33 2.43 24.57
CA GLY A 173 10.48 1.13 25.21
C GLY A 173 10.57 -0.04 24.23
N ARG A 174 9.76 -0.07 23.15
CA ARG A 174 9.85 -1.09 22.10
C ARG A 174 11.18 -1.03 21.34
N LYS A 175 11.68 0.17 21.04
CA LYS A 175 13.00 0.37 20.40
C LYS A 175 14.13 -0.12 21.32
N ALA A 176 14.07 0.15 22.62
CA ALA A 176 15.02 -0.41 23.57
C ALA A 176 14.94 -1.95 23.65
N ALA A 177 13.71 -2.50 23.65
CA ALA A 177 13.49 -3.95 23.60
C ALA A 177 14.05 -4.59 22.33
N GLN A 178 13.96 -3.92 21.18
CA GLN A 178 14.60 -4.34 19.92
C GLN A 178 16.11 -4.49 20.07
N VAL A 179 16.79 -3.52 20.69
CA VAL A 179 18.24 -3.56 20.91
C VAL A 179 18.60 -4.75 21.81
N VAL A 180 17.90 -4.91 22.93
CA VAL A 180 18.13 -6.04 23.86
C VAL A 180 17.83 -7.38 23.19
N GLY A 181 16.72 -7.48 22.46
CA GLY A 181 16.31 -8.67 21.71
C GLY A 181 17.37 -9.08 20.68
N ALA A 182 17.93 -8.13 19.94
CA ALA A 182 18.98 -8.39 18.96
C ALA A 182 20.24 -9.01 19.60
N LEU A 183 20.62 -8.57 20.82
CA LEU A 183 21.75 -9.13 21.55
C LEU A 183 21.54 -10.61 21.95
N VAL A 184 20.29 -11.05 22.08
CA VAL A 184 19.93 -12.45 22.41
C VAL A 184 19.38 -13.22 21.20
N GLY A 185 19.51 -12.69 19.98
CA GLY A 185 19.09 -13.34 18.74
C GLY A 185 17.58 -13.30 18.44
N ILE A 186 16.80 -12.47 19.15
CA ILE A 186 15.36 -12.30 18.95
C ILE A 186 15.09 -11.04 18.11
N GLY A 187 14.49 -11.23 16.93
CA GLY A 187 14.03 -10.12 16.08
C GLY A 187 12.68 -9.57 16.54
N ILE A 188 12.63 -8.30 16.92
CA ILE A 188 11.40 -7.57 17.22
C ILE A 188 11.15 -6.58 16.07
N ARG A 189 9.94 -6.48 15.53
CA ARG A 189 9.60 -5.49 14.49
C ARG A 189 9.55 -4.07 15.08
N SER A 190 9.93 -3.04 14.33
CA SER A 190 9.98 -1.67 14.88
C SER A 190 8.60 -1.01 14.94
N GLY A 191 7.63 -1.56 14.23
CA GLY A 191 6.29 -1.00 14.10
C GLY A 191 5.47 -1.76 13.07
N VAL A 192 4.30 -1.22 12.78
CA VAL A 192 3.40 -1.66 11.69
C VAL A 192 3.24 -0.50 10.74
N HIS A 193 3.45 -0.75 9.45
CA HIS A 193 3.29 0.26 8.40
C HIS A 193 2.58 -0.41 7.23
N LYS A 194 1.25 -0.33 7.20
CA LYS A 194 0.43 -0.97 6.16
C LYS A 194 -0.38 0.07 5.41
N GLY A 195 -0.61 -0.20 4.13
CA GLY A 195 -1.38 0.69 3.28
C GLY A 195 -1.97 -0.02 2.09
N TYR A 196 -3.22 0.33 1.78
CA TYR A 196 -4.03 -0.24 0.71
C TYR A 196 -4.57 0.88 -0.16
N ALA A 197 -4.48 0.72 -1.48
CA ALA A 197 -5.15 1.55 -2.46
C ALA A 197 -5.87 0.64 -3.44
N GLY A 198 -7.14 0.91 -3.73
CA GLY A 198 -7.90 0.09 -4.66
C GLY A 198 -8.90 0.89 -5.48
N LEU A 199 -9.02 0.52 -6.75
CA LEU A 199 -9.92 1.13 -7.71
C LEU A 199 -11.13 0.22 -7.86
N VAL A 200 -12.31 0.76 -7.63
CA VAL A 200 -13.59 0.05 -7.69
C VAL A 200 -14.43 0.61 -8.81
N ASP A 201 -14.92 -0.25 -9.71
CA ASP A 201 -15.91 0.12 -10.73
C ASP A 201 -17.23 0.45 -10.01
N LEU A 202 -17.63 1.71 -10.06
CA LEU A 202 -18.81 2.18 -9.35
C LEU A 202 -20.11 1.67 -9.97
N ARG A 203 -20.08 1.20 -11.22
CA ARG A 203 -21.23 0.58 -11.86
C ARG A 203 -21.36 -0.87 -11.44
N THR A 204 -20.31 -1.66 -11.27
CA THR A 204 -20.46 -3.10 -10.94
C THR A 204 -20.20 -3.44 -9.48
N GLY A 205 -19.41 -2.62 -8.78
CA GLY A 205 -18.85 -2.93 -7.47
C GLY A 205 -17.54 -3.68 -7.53
N ASP A 206 -17.05 -4.04 -8.72
CA ASP A 206 -15.84 -4.84 -8.87
C ASP A 206 -14.60 -4.06 -8.41
N LEU A 207 -13.77 -4.72 -7.61
CA LEU A 207 -12.41 -4.27 -7.35
C LEU A 207 -11.59 -4.58 -8.60
N VAL A 208 -11.31 -3.54 -9.39
CA VAL A 208 -10.64 -3.68 -10.70
C VAL A 208 -9.12 -3.52 -10.60
N TRP A 209 -8.64 -2.92 -9.52
CA TRP A 209 -7.22 -2.85 -9.16
C TRP A 209 -7.06 -2.75 -7.65
N LEU A 210 -6.02 -3.36 -7.12
CA LEU A 210 -5.59 -3.22 -5.73
C LEU A 210 -4.07 -3.21 -5.66
N ASN A 211 -3.53 -2.29 -4.88
CA ASN A 211 -2.19 -2.37 -4.33
C ASN A 211 -2.28 -2.34 -2.80
N ALA A 212 -1.68 -3.34 -2.15
CA ALA A 212 -1.79 -3.60 -0.73
C ALA A 212 -0.47 -4.12 -0.17
N ASP A 213 0.20 -3.27 0.62
CA ASP A 213 1.50 -3.57 1.20
C ASP A 213 1.42 -3.47 2.74
N VAL A 214 2.04 -4.41 3.43
CA VAL A 214 2.13 -4.45 4.90
C VAL A 214 3.50 -3.98 5.39
N GLN A 215 4.35 -3.48 4.48
CA GLN A 215 5.68 -2.92 4.71
C GLN A 215 5.84 -1.58 3.98
N MET A 216 4.81 -0.73 4.08
CA MET A 216 4.86 0.61 3.50
C MET A 216 5.96 1.45 4.14
N GLY A 217 6.68 2.19 3.31
CA GLY A 217 7.71 3.13 3.70
C GLY A 217 7.19 4.55 3.88
N GLY A 218 8.09 5.41 4.37
CA GLY A 218 7.81 6.82 4.61
C GLY A 218 7.15 7.08 5.96
N ASP A 219 7.68 8.05 6.70
CA ASP A 219 7.03 8.58 7.91
C ASP A 219 5.94 9.57 7.49
N VAL A 220 4.68 9.15 7.59
CA VAL A 220 3.51 9.93 7.17
C VAL A 220 3.32 11.23 7.95
N ARG A 221 4.06 11.43 9.04
CA ARG A 221 4.09 12.69 9.81
C ARG A 221 5.03 13.73 9.20
N THR A 222 5.77 13.36 8.15
CA THR A 222 6.70 14.23 7.42
C THR A 222 6.24 14.42 5.97
N PRO A 223 6.47 15.58 5.34
CA PRO A 223 6.10 15.79 3.94
C PRO A 223 6.70 14.76 2.98
N ASP A 224 8.01 14.50 3.09
CA ASP A 224 8.71 13.54 2.22
C ASP A 224 8.23 12.10 2.45
N GLY A 225 7.96 11.73 3.70
CA GLY A 225 7.45 10.41 4.04
C GLY A 225 6.02 10.20 3.55
N ALA A 226 5.15 11.21 3.63
CA ALA A 226 3.81 11.15 3.06
C ALA A 226 3.84 11.07 1.52
N ALA A 227 4.73 11.82 0.86
CA ALA A 227 4.93 11.73 -0.58
C ALA A 227 5.39 10.33 -1.02
N LYS A 228 6.38 9.77 -0.31
CA LYS A 228 6.83 8.39 -0.53
C LYS A 228 5.70 7.39 -0.31
N ARG A 229 4.89 7.58 0.74
CA ARG A 229 3.74 6.72 1.03
C ARG A 229 2.75 6.70 -0.11
N VAL A 230 2.37 7.88 -0.61
CA VAL A 230 1.42 8.01 -1.73
C VAL A 230 1.98 7.40 -3.00
N ALA A 231 3.26 7.63 -3.31
CA ALA A 231 3.91 7.00 -4.46
C ALA A 231 3.87 5.47 -4.39
N GLN A 232 4.13 4.89 -3.21
CA GLN A 232 4.03 3.45 -3.00
C GLN A 232 2.59 2.93 -3.07
N LEU A 233 1.60 3.66 -2.52
CA LEU A 233 0.18 3.30 -2.62
C LEU A 233 -0.29 3.26 -4.07
N LEU A 234 0.19 4.17 -4.91
CA LEU A 234 -0.22 4.30 -6.31
C LEU A 234 0.73 3.55 -7.27
N GLU A 235 1.64 2.74 -6.74
CA GLU A 235 2.48 1.83 -7.53
C GLU A 235 1.61 0.85 -8.32
N ASP A 236 1.96 0.61 -9.59
CA ASP A 236 1.18 -0.19 -10.55
C ASP A 236 -0.26 0.29 -10.79
N PHE A 237 -0.60 1.53 -10.41
CA PHE A 237 -1.90 2.11 -10.73
C PHE A 237 -2.13 2.07 -12.26
N PRO A 238 -3.30 1.64 -12.75
CA PRO A 238 -3.59 1.43 -14.17
C PRO A 238 -3.82 2.77 -14.92
N SER A 239 -2.88 3.70 -14.77
CA SER A 239 -2.84 4.99 -15.46
C SER A 239 -2.46 4.83 -16.93
N GLN A 240 -2.79 5.84 -17.73
CA GLN A 240 -2.24 5.97 -19.08
C GLN A 240 -0.70 6.00 -18.97
N PRO A 241 0.05 5.29 -19.83
CA PRO A 241 1.47 5.55 -19.97
C PRO A 241 1.63 7.03 -20.36
N ALA A 242 2.51 7.76 -19.65
CA ALA A 242 2.86 9.13 -20.02
C ALA A 242 3.21 9.18 -21.52
N PRO A 243 2.73 10.18 -22.29
CA PRO A 243 3.12 10.31 -23.69
C PRO A 243 4.65 10.27 -23.77
N ILE A 244 5.19 9.30 -24.49
CA ILE A 244 6.62 9.30 -24.82
C ILE A 244 6.82 10.61 -25.58
N ALA A 245 7.49 11.57 -24.94
CA ALA A 245 7.91 12.79 -25.60
C ALA A 245 8.70 12.34 -26.84
N ALA A 246 8.09 12.47 -28.01
CA ALA A 246 8.71 12.14 -29.27
C ALA A 246 10.01 12.93 -29.29
N ALA A 247 11.13 12.23 -29.23
CA ALA A 247 12.45 12.83 -29.36
C ALA A 247 12.43 13.66 -30.65
N ALA A 248 12.42 14.97 -30.49
CA ALA A 248 12.48 15.90 -31.58
C ALA A 248 13.74 15.56 -32.37
N LYS A 249 13.57 14.98 -33.56
CA LYS A 249 14.64 14.99 -34.55
C LYS A 249 14.87 16.45 -34.90
N ALA A 250 15.97 16.99 -34.38
CA ALA A 250 16.51 18.26 -34.84
C ALA A 250 16.83 18.17 -36.35
N PRO A 251 16.68 19.28 -37.10
CA PRO A 251 16.86 19.32 -38.55
C PRO A 251 18.30 19.01 -38.99
#